data_AF-A0A9W8EDP0-F1
#
_entry.id   AF-A0A9W8EDP0-F1
#
_cell.length_a   1.000
_cell.length_b   1.000
_cell.length_c   1.000
_cell.angle_alpha   90.00
_cell.angle_beta   90.00
_cell.angle_gamma   90.00
#
_symmetry.space_group_name_H-M   'P 1'
#
loop_
_entity.id
_entity.type
_entity.pdbx_description
1 polymer ?
#
loop_
_entity_poly.entity_id
_entity_poly.type
_entity_poly.pdbx_seq_one_letter_code
_entity_poly.pdbx_strand_id
1 'polypeptide(L)' 'MTRPCQPLRDDLVACVLKSDCVTIQGHSVQDCLTKKELMESLPAECQALRLSFSECKRSMLDMRRRFRGPKTQ' A
#
# COMPACT_ATOMS: atom_id res chain seq x y z
N MET A 1 5.49 -2.34 19.91
CA MET A 1 5.42 -1.11 19.08
C MET A 1 4.81 -1.47 17.73
N THR A 2 3.49 -1.46 17.62
CA THR A 2 2.77 -1.76 16.37
C THR A 2 2.93 -0.60 15.40
N ARG A 3 3.58 -0.82 14.25
CA ARG A 3 3.55 0.13 13.14
C ARG A 3 2.14 0.07 12.56
N PRO A 4 1.32 1.14 12.64
CA PRO A 4 -0.11 1.06 12.29
C PRO A 4 -0.36 0.74 10.81
N CYS A 5 0.61 1.02 9.93
CA CYS A 5 0.54 0.68 8.51
C CYS A 5 1.27 -0.62 8.15
N GLN A 6 1.76 -1.38 9.13
CA GLN A 6 2.42 -2.66 8.89
C GLN A 6 1.51 -3.68 8.20
N PRO A 7 0.26 -3.96 8.67
CA PRO A 7 -0.60 -4.96 8.03
C PRO A 7 -0.90 -4.60 6.57
N LEU A 8 -1.17 -3.32 6.28
CA LEU A 8 -1.37 -2.83 4.92
C LEU A 8 -0.14 -3.03 4.02
N ARG A 9 1.07 -2.93 4.60
CA ARG A 9 2.30 -3.18 3.87
C ARG A 9 2.46 -4.67 3.54
N ASP A 10 2.20 -5.53 4.51
CA ASP A 10 2.29 -6.98 4.34
C ASP A 10 1.27 -7.47 3.29
N ASP A 11 0.03 -7.00 3.34
CA ASP A 11 -1.00 -7.31 2.33
C ASP A 11 -0.59 -6.80 0.94
N LEU A 12 -0.07 -5.57 0.84
CA LEU A 12 0.39 -5.03 -0.44
C LEU A 12 1.54 -5.86 -1.02
N VAL A 13 2.50 -6.29 -0.19
CA VAL A 13 3.61 -7.13 -0.62
C VAL A 13 3.10 -8.51 -1.07
N ALA A 14 2.19 -9.12 -0.30
CA ALA A 14 1.58 -10.40 -0.67
C ALA A 14 0.81 -10.31 -1.99
N CYS A 15 0.11 -9.20 -2.24
CA CYS A 15 -0.60 -8.95 -3.49
C CYS A 15 0.37 -8.80 -4.68
N VAL A 16 1.44 -8.02 -4.51
CA VAL A 16 2.45 -7.79 -5.55
C VAL A 16 3.24 -9.06 -5.88
N LEU A 17 3.53 -9.90 -4.88
CA LEU A 17 4.19 -11.20 -5.08
C LEU A 17 3.35 -12.18 -5.90
N LYS A 18 2.02 -12.12 -5.78
CA LYS A 18 1.09 -12.98 -6.53
C LYS A 18 0.79 -12.49 -7.95
N SER A 19 1.13 -11.24 -8.26
CA SER A 19 0.75 -10.61 -9.51
C SER A 19 1.89 -10.66 -10.54
N ASP A 20 1.53 -10.30 -11.77
CA ASP A 20 2.36 -10.53 -12.95
C ASP A 20 3.67 -9.72 -12.94
N CYS A 21 3.73 -8.63 -12.20
CA CYS A 21 4.94 -7.82 -12.12
C CYS A 21 6.15 -8.58 -11.54
N VAL A 22 5.92 -9.42 -10.52
CA VAL A 22 6.99 -10.25 -9.94
C VAL A 22 7.04 -11.61 -10.64
N THR A 23 5.88 -12.21 -10.91
CA THR A 23 5.79 -13.57 -11.44
C THR A 23 6.18 -13.67 -12.91
N ILE A 24 5.75 -12.71 -13.74
CA ILE A 24 6.03 -12.70 -15.19
C ILE A 24 7.28 -11.88 -15.49
N GLN A 25 7.38 -10.66 -14.95
CA GLN A 25 8.48 -9.75 -15.31
C GLN A 25 9.72 -9.89 -14.42
N GLY A 26 9.65 -10.60 -13.29
CA GLY A 26 10.80 -10.80 -12.41
C GLY A 26 11.32 -9.52 -11.76
N HIS A 27 10.51 -8.46 -11.71
CA HIS A 27 10.90 -7.21 -11.08
C HIS A 27 10.80 -7.29 -9.56
N SER A 28 11.60 -6.47 -8.86
CA SER A 28 11.46 -6.31 -7.42
C SER A 28 10.13 -5.64 -7.08
N VAL A 29 9.54 -5.98 -5.94
CA VAL A 29 8.29 -5.37 -5.43
C VAL A 29 8.39 -3.83 -5.41
N GLN A 30 9.57 -3.28 -5.13
CA GLN A 30 9.82 -1.85 -5.18
C GLN A 30 9.72 -1.27 -6.60
N ASP A 31 10.26 -1.95 -7.61
CA ASP A 31 10.13 -1.55 -9.01
C ASP A 31 8.67 -1.56 -9.46
N CYS A 32 7.94 -2.62 -9.10
CA CYS A 32 6.51 -2.76 -9.39
C CYS A 32 5.65 -1.61 -8.85
N LEU A 33 6.04 -1.05 -7.71
CA LEU A 33 5.32 0.04 -7.07
C LEU A 33 5.80 1.43 -7.51
N THR A 34 7.03 1.53 -8.03
CA THR A 34 7.65 2.79 -8.46
C THR A 34 7.30 3.11 -9.91
N LYS A 35 7.30 2.09 -10.78
CA LYS A 35 7.01 2.23 -12.20
C LYS A 35 5.50 2.20 -12.43
N LYS A 36 5.00 3.28 -13.02
CA LYS A 36 3.55 3.48 -13.22
C LYS A 36 2.96 2.49 -14.23
N GLU A 37 3.72 2.15 -15.26
CA GLU A 37 3.34 1.16 -16.29
C GLU A 37 3.08 -0.24 -15.70
N LEU A 38 3.91 -0.68 -14.75
CA LEU A 38 3.77 -1.97 -14.09
C LEU A 38 2.60 -1.97 -13.11
N MET A 39 2.30 -0.81 -12.50
CA MET A 39 1.11 -0.67 -11.65
C MET A 39 -0.19 -0.81 -12.41
N GLU A 40 -0.26 -0.29 -13.63
CA GLU A 40 -1.47 -0.39 -14.45
C GLU A 40 -1.74 -1.85 -14.86
N SER A 41 -0.69 -2.66 -14.95
CA SER A 41 -0.79 -4.11 -15.17
C SER A 41 -1.13 -4.92 -13.91
N LEU A 42 -1.12 -4.30 -12.72
CA LEU A 42 -1.51 -4.98 -11.48
C LEU A 42 -3.03 -5.04 -11.34
N PRO A 43 -3.56 -6.10 -10.69
CA PRO A 43 -4.98 -6.19 -10.40
C PRO A 43 -5.45 -5.03 -9.50
N ALA A 44 -6.72 -4.64 -9.67
CA ALA A 44 -7.34 -3.53 -8.94
C ALA A 44 -7.23 -3.68 -7.40
N GLU A 45 -7.19 -4.91 -6.89
CA GLU A 45 -6.98 -5.21 -5.47
C GLU A 45 -5.64 -4.66 -4.94
N CYS A 46 -4.54 -4.86 -5.68
CA CYS A 46 -3.23 -4.33 -5.28
C CYS A 46 -3.21 -2.78 -5.35
N GLN A 47 -3.94 -2.19 -6.30
CA GLN A 47 -4.06 -0.73 -6.41
C GLN A 47 -4.83 -0.14 -5.22
N ALA A 48 -5.90 -0.82 -4.78
CA ALA A 48 -6.66 -0.44 -3.59
C ALA A 48 -5.79 -0.48 -2.32
N LEU A 49 -5.04 -1.57 -2.11
CA LEU A 49 -4.10 -1.68 -0.98
C LEU A 49 -3.03 -0.58 -0.99
N ARG A 50 -2.53 -0.19 -2.17
CA ARG A 50 -1.54 0.89 -2.32
C ARG A 50 -2.13 2.26 -1.96
N LEU A 51 -3.39 2.50 -2.32
CA LEU A 51 -4.14 3.68 -1.89
C LEU A 51 -4.29 3.68 -0.36
N SER A 52 -4.78 2.58 0.23
CA SER A 52 -4.94 2.46 1.68
C SER A 52 -3.61 2.63 2.44
N PHE A 53 -2.52 2.04 1.94
CA PHE A 53 -1.18 2.23 2.51
C PHE A 53 -0.71 3.68 2.39
N SER A 54 -0.97 4.34 1.26
CA SER A 54 -0.65 5.75 1.05
C SER A 54 -1.45 6.65 1.98
N GLU A 55 -2.74 6.37 2.17
CA GLU A 55 -3.60 7.07 3.14
C GLU A 55 -3.15 6.84 4.58
N CYS A 56 -2.79 5.62 4.96
CA CYS A 56 -2.26 5.32 6.28
C CYS A 56 -0.96 6.08 6.55
N LYS A 57 -0.03 6.07 5.57
CA LYS A 57 1.22 6.83 5.65
C LYS A 57 0.96 8.34 5.72
N ARG A 58 -0.01 8.84 4.94
CA ARG A 58 -0.42 10.25 4.94
C ARG A 58 -1.05 10.63 6.28
N SER A 59 -1.91 9.79 6.84
CA SER A 59 -2.51 9.97 8.18
C SER A 59 -1.47 9.91 9.30
N MET A 60 -0.38 9.17 9.13
CA MET A 60 0.74 9.13 10.08
C MET A 60 1.59 10.40 10.03
N LEU A 61 1.78 10.98 8.84
CA LEU A 61 2.50 12.24 8.64
C LEU A 61 1.62 13.45 9.02
N ASP A 62 0.32 13.35 8.78
CA ASP A 62 -0.66 14.38 9.10
C ASP A 62 -1.01 14.33 10.58
N MET A 63 -0.18 15.02 11.38
CA MET A 63 -0.38 15.24 12.81
C MET A 63 -1.71 15.95 13.13
N ARG A 64 -2.41 16.50 12.13
CA ARG A 64 -3.61 17.35 12.30
C ARG A 64 -4.86 16.54 12.69
N ARG A 65 -4.86 15.21 12.52
CA ARG A 65 -5.89 14.31 13.08
C ARG A 65 -5.66 13.91 14.55
N ARG A 66 -4.53 14.29 15.17
CA ARG A 66 -4.26 13.99 16.59
C ARG A 66 -5.14 14.77 17.57
N PHE A 67 -5.69 15.93 17.17
CA PHE A 67 -6.44 16.82 18.07
C PHE A 67 -7.93 16.50 18.21
N ARG A 68 -8.52 15.73 17.30
CA ARG A 68 -9.90 15.27 17.44
C ARG A 68 -9.83 13.76 17.53
N GLY A 69 -9.89 13.27 18.76
CA GLY A 69 -10.01 11.83 19.05
C GLY A 69 -11.10 11.17 18.20
N PRO A 70 -11.10 9.83 18.14
CA PRO A 70 -11.98 9.10 17.24
C PRO A 70 -13.42 9.56 17.45
N LYS A 71 -14.06 10.04 16.37
CA LYS A 71 -15.50 10.18 16.33
C LYS A 71 -16.03 8.74 16.31
N THR A 72 -16.53 8.27 17.45
CA THR A 72 -17.44 7.13 17.48
C THR A 72 -18.63 7.50 16.61
N GLN A 73 -18.72 6.90 15.43
CA GLN A 73 -19.98 6.60 14.74
C GLN A 73 -19.75 5.50 13.71
#